data_AF-A0A5K0VPK7-F1
#
_entry.id   AF-A0A5K0VPK7-F1
#
_cell.length_a   1.000
_cell.length_b   1.000
_cell.length_c   1.000
_cell.angle_alpha   90.00
_cell.angle_beta   90.00
_cell.angle_gamma   90.00
#
_symmetry.space_group_name_H-M   'P 1'
#
loop_
_entity.id
_entity.type
_entity.pdbx_description
1 polymer ?
#
loop_
_entity_poly.entity_id
_entity_poly.type
_entity_poly.pdbx_seq_one_letter_code
_entity_poly.pdbx_strand_id
1 'polypeptide(L)'
;GHKMVLVEADGNYLEPTTVDKIDIYSGESYSVLIRTDQSPSTNYWVSINVRGRKPSTPPGLAILNYYPNPHTKLPAIPPPPSPAWNDTSYSISFARKILGKSSLNPRPPPVAQRRIILLNTQNKMNGYTKWSINNVSLSLPVTPYLGSIKFGLSNAFDSVVPPENFPADYDIMLPPQNPNTTTSTGIFRFELNATVDVILQNANTLTSNNSELHPWHLHGHDFWVLGYGDGKFDEKRDVKGFNLRNPPLRNTVTLFPYGWTALRFVADNPGVWPFHCHIEPHLHMGMGVIFAEGEELVGKIPLSALGCGLTRNLLIHG
;
A
#
# COMPACT_ATOMS: atom_id res chain seq x y z
N GLY A 1 -7.63 -16.65 23.60
CA GLY A 1 -6.95 -17.13 24.81
C GLY A 1 -5.51 -16.66 24.91
N HIS A 2 -4.93 -16.09 23.84
CA HIS A 2 -3.53 -15.72 23.80
C HIS A 2 -3.41 -14.27 23.37
N LYS A 3 -2.57 -13.52 24.09
CA LYS A 3 -2.08 -12.25 23.57
C LYS A 3 -0.91 -12.52 22.63
N MET A 4 -0.76 -11.66 21.65
CA MET A 4 0.36 -11.64 20.72
C MET A 4 1.25 -10.45 21.06
N VAL A 5 2.57 -10.63 21.01
CA VAL A 5 3.52 -9.53 21.01
C VAL A 5 3.97 -9.32 19.57
N LEU A 6 3.54 -8.21 18.98
CA LEU A 6 3.94 -7.81 17.64
C LEU A 6 5.38 -7.29 17.68
N VAL A 7 6.27 -7.86 16.87
CA VAL A 7 7.72 -7.57 16.94
C VAL A 7 8.36 -7.17 15.61
N GLU A 8 7.73 -7.52 14.49
CA GLU A 8 8.23 -7.23 13.14
C GLU A 8 7.05 -7.03 12.19
N ALA A 9 7.31 -6.20 11.17
CA ALA A 9 6.39 -5.77 10.13
C ALA A 9 7.17 -5.51 8.84
N ASP A 10 6.81 -6.16 7.73
CA ASP A 10 7.41 -5.92 6.41
C ASP A 10 8.95 -6.06 6.38
N GLY A 11 9.48 -7.04 7.09
CA GLY A 11 10.92 -7.28 7.25
C GLY A 11 11.61 -6.34 8.25
N ASN A 12 10.88 -5.40 8.86
CA ASN A 12 11.42 -4.35 9.71
C ASN A 12 10.98 -4.51 11.18
N TYR A 13 11.88 -4.21 12.11
CA TYR A 13 11.60 -4.39 13.54
C TYR A 13 10.69 -3.28 14.09
N LEU A 14 9.79 -3.67 14.98
CA LEU A 14 8.86 -2.76 15.65
C LEU A 14 9.23 -2.57 17.12
N GLU A 15 8.75 -1.49 17.73
CA GLU A 15 8.66 -1.44 19.18
C GLU A 15 7.65 -2.50 19.65
N PRO A 16 8.07 -3.48 20.48
CA PRO A 16 7.21 -4.60 20.83
C PRO A 16 5.89 -4.14 21.46
N THR A 17 4.78 -4.53 20.84
CA THR A 17 3.45 -4.10 21.27
C THR A 17 2.56 -5.31 21.49
N THR A 18 1.99 -5.43 22.69
CA THR A 18 1.04 -6.50 23.00
C THR A 18 -0.34 -6.17 22.43
N VAL A 19 -0.90 -7.12 21.67
CA VAL A 19 -2.20 -7.00 21.01
C VAL A 19 -3.02 -8.28 21.18
N ASP A 20 -4.34 -8.15 21.20
CA ASP A 20 -5.25 -9.30 21.25
C ASP A 20 -5.58 -9.84 19.84
N LYS A 21 -5.55 -8.96 18.83
CA LYS A 21 -5.87 -9.24 17.43
C LYS A 21 -5.04 -8.31 16.54
N ILE A 22 -4.77 -8.75 15.31
CA ILE A 22 -4.12 -7.95 14.28
C ILE A 22 -5.07 -7.80 13.08
N ASP A 23 -5.13 -6.61 12.50
CA ASP A 23 -5.62 -6.44 11.14
C ASP A 23 -4.40 -6.63 10.20
N ILE A 24 -4.58 -7.38 9.12
CA ILE A 24 -3.55 -7.62 8.11
C ILE A 24 -4.16 -7.40 6.73
N TYR A 25 -3.48 -6.60 5.90
CA TYR A 25 -3.92 -6.28 4.55
C TYR A 25 -3.02 -6.93 3.50
N SER A 26 -3.53 -7.04 2.27
CA SER A 26 -2.79 -7.63 1.14
C SER A 26 -1.47 -6.89 0.94
N GLY A 27 -0.35 -7.62 0.91
CA GLY A 27 1.00 -7.07 0.78
C GLY A 27 1.74 -6.91 2.11
N GLU A 28 1.03 -6.85 3.24
CA GLU A 28 1.66 -6.76 4.56
C GLU A 28 2.16 -8.13 5.05
N SER A 29 3.22 -8.09 5.85
CA SER A 29 3.70 -9.23 6.63
C SER A 29 3.97 -8.81 8.08
N TYR A 30 3.86 -9.78 9.00
CA TYR A 30 4.09 -9.55 10.42
C TYR A 30 4.66 -10.80 11.09
N SER A 31 5.54 -10.59 12.07
CA SER A 31 5.89 -11.62 13.06
C SER A 31 5.30 -11.27 14.42
N VAL A 32 4.67 -12.27 15.03
CA VAL A 32 4.11 -12.19 16.38
C VAL A 32 4.70 -13.28 17.25
N LEU A 33 5.01 -12.94 18.50
CA LEU A 33 5.34 -13.90 19.53
C LEU A 33 4.09 -14.23 20.34
N ILE A 34 3.88 -15.51 20.61
CA ILE A 34 2.84 -15.98 21.54
C ILE A 34 3.52 -16.70 22.70
N ARG A 35 2.93 -16.59 23.89
CA ARG A 35 3.32 -17.39 25.05
C ARG A 35 2.29 -18.48 25.28
N THR A 36 2.73 -19.74 25.40
CA THR A 36 1.83 -20.86 25.65
C THR A 36 1.56 -21.07 27.14
N ASP A 37 0.99 -20.05 27.79
CA ASP A 37 0.78 -19.97 29.25
C ASP A 37 -0.65 -20.30 29.71
N GLN A 38 -1.53 -20.66 28.77
CA GLN A 38 -2.90 -21.04 29.08
C GLN A 38 -2.99 -22.52 29.51
N SER A 39 -4.17 -22.97 29.96
CA SER A 39 -4.39 -24.34 30.44
C SER A 39 -3.85 -25.40 29.45
N PRO A 40 -2.91 -26.26 29.87
CA PRO A 40 -2.31 -27.27 28.99
C PRO A 40 -3.26 -28.44 28.69
N SER A 41 -4.43 -28.49 29.32
CA SER A 41 -5.41 -29.56 29.14
C SER A 41 -6.42 -29.31 28.02
N THR A 42 -6.25 -28.28 27.18
CA THR A 42 -7.14 -27.98 26.05
C THR A 42 -6.38 -27.42 24.85
N ASN A 43 -7.01 -27.47 23.68
CA ASN A 43 -6.57 -26.76 22.48
C ASN A 43 -7.25 -25.38 22.37
N TYR A 44 -6.76 -24.53 21.45
CA TYR A 44 -7.27 -23.17 21.25
C TYR A 44 -7.54 -22.86 19.77
N TRP A 45 -8.57 -22.04 19.51
CA TRP A 45 -8.88 -21.59 18.15
C TRP A 45 -7.92 -20.49 17.67
N VAL A 46 -7.47 -20.63 16.43
CA VAL A 46 -6.94 -19.56 15.59
C VAL A 46 -8.05 -19.20 14.58
N SER A 47 -8.37 -17.92 14.46
CA SER A 47 -9.51 -17.44 13.66
C SER A 47 -9.10 -16.25 12.80
N ILE A 48 -9.34 -16.34 11.50
CA ILE A 48 -9.02 -15.34 10.49
C ILE A 48 -10.33 -14.90 9.84
N ASN A 49 -10.68 -13.62 10.00
CA ASN A 49 -11.99 -13.09 9.64
C ASN A 49 -11.86 -11.99 8.60
N VAL A 50 -12.84 -11.89 7.71
CA VAL A 50 -12.92 -10.77 6.75
C VAL A 50 -13.29 -9.48 7.49
N ARG A 51 -12.47 -8.44 7.31
CA ARG A 51 -12.74 -7.04 7.71
C ARG A 51 -12.46 -6.10 6.54
N GLY A 52 -12.94 -4.86 6.62
CA GLY A 52 -12.78 -3.86 5.56
C GLY A 52 -13.80 -3.95 4.42
N ARG A 53 -14.60 -5.02 4.38
CA ARG A 53 -15.74 -5.21 3.49
C ARG A 53 -16.81 -6.04 4.20
N LYS A 54 -18.07 -5.90 3.80
CA LYS A 54 -19.17 -6.69 4.36
C LYS A 54 -18.88 -8.18 4.17
N PRO A 55 -18.72 -8.99 5.24
CA PRO A 55 -18.34 -10.38 5.09
C PRO A 55 -19.44 -11.19 4.40
N SER A 56 -19.04 -11.91 3.36
CA SER A 56 -19.84 -12.95 2.69
C SER A 56 -19.10 -14.29 2.64
N THR A 57 -17.99 -14.39 3.38
CA THR A 57 -17.10 -15.56 3.44
C THR A 57 -16.99 -16.01 4.90
N PRO A 58 -17.15 -17.31 5.19
CA PRO A 58 -16.88 -17.86 6.52
C PRO A 58 -15.43 -17.59 6.98
N PRO A 59 -15.17 -17.51 8.30
CA PRO A 59 -13.81 -17.36 8.80
C PRO A 59 -12.93 -18.56 8.48
N GLY A 60 -11.65 -18.32 8.20
CA GLY A 60 -10.63 -19.35 8.20
C GLY A 60 -10.31 -19.77 9.63
N LEU A 61 -10.35 -21.07 9.92
CA LEU A 61 -10.15 -21.61 11.27
C LEU A 61 -8.99 -22.59 11.29
N ALA A 62 -8.22 -22.56 12.38
CA ALA A 62 -7.21 -23.55 12.70
C ALA A 62 -7.15 -23.78 14.22
N ILE A 63 -6.39 -24.80 14.63
CA ILE A 63 -6.23 -25.16 16.05
C ILE A 63 -4.77 -24.97 16.45
N LEU A 64 -4.55 -24.15 17.48
CA LEU A 64 -3.30 -24.17 18.25
C LEU A 64 -3.36 -25.37 19.21
N ASN A 65 -2.75 -26.48 18.78
CA ASN A 65 -2.74 -27.73 19.51
C ASN A 65 -1.68 -27.72 20.62
N TYR A 66 -2.11 -27.93 21.86
CA TYR A 66 -1.21 -28.05 23.00
C TYR A 66 -0.87 -29.53 23.21
N TYR A 67 0.34 -29.93 22.86
CA TYR A 67 0.80 -31.30 23.10
C TYR A 67 0.77 -31.64 24.61
N PRO A 68 0.34 -32.86 25.02
CA PRO A 68 -0.02 -34.02 24.21
C PRO A 68 -1.52 -34.17 23.91
N ASN A 69 -2.33 -33.10 23.96
CA ASN A 69 -3.76 -33.21 23.64
C ASN A 69 -3.96 -33.75 22.21
N PRO A 70 -4.94 -34.63 21.97
CA PRO A 70 -5.30 -35.05 20.61
C PRO A 70 -5.70 -33.86 19.74
N HIS A 71 -5.29 -33.86 18.47
CA HIS A 71 -5.67 -32.82 17.50
C HIS A 71 -7.19 -32.81 17.21
N THR A 72 -7.90 -33.91 17.50
CA THR A 72 -9.35 -34.02 17.40
C THR A 72 -10.11 -33.40 18.58
N LYS A 73 -9.41 -33.06 19.67
CA LYS A 73 -10.02 -32.40 20.84
C LYS A 73 -10.29 -30.93 20.51
N LEU A 74 -11.54 -30.61 20.23
CA LEU A 74 -11.93 -29.23 19.94
C LEU A 74 -11.81 -28.34 21.20
N PRO A 75 -11.46 -27.05 21.04
CA PRO A 75 -11.56 -26.09 22.13
C PRO A 75 -13.00 -26.02 22.66
N ALA A 76 -13.16 -25.92 23.99
CA ALA A 76 -14.49 -25.92 24.64
C ALA A 76 -15.33 -24.65 24.36
N ILE A 77 -14.67 -23.56 23.95
CA ILE A 77 -15.31 -22.29 23.60
C ILE A 77 -15.34 -22.12 22.07
N PRO A 78 -16.34 -21.39 21.52
CA PRO A 78 -16.39 -21.09 20.10
C PRO A 78 -15.18 -20.24 19.65
N PRO A 79 -14.88 -20.19 18.33
CA PRO A 79 -13.87 -19.30 17.80
C PRO A 79 -14.13 -17.83 18.22
N PRO A 80 -13.08 -17.05 18.53
CA PRO A 80 -13.26 -15.68 18.98
C PRO A 80 -13.94 -14.84 17.90
N PRO A 81 -14.89 -13.95 18.26
CA PRO A 81 -15.54 -13.08 17.29
C PRO A 81 -14.56 -12.05 16.74
N SER A 82 -14.73 -11.69 15.47
CA SER A 82 -14.06 -10.54 14.86
C SER A 82 -14.66 -9.23 15.38
N PRO A 83 -13.90 -8.12 15.51
CA PRO A 83 -14.52 -6.81 15.57
C PRO A 83 -15.34 -6.54 14.29
N ALA A 84 -16.28 -5.59 14.33
CA ALA A 84 -17.21 -5.34 13.22
C ALA A 84 -16.51 -4.87 11.94
N TRP A 85 -16.80 -5.48 10.79
CA TRP A 85 -16.05 -5.28 9.52
C TRP A 85 -15.88 -3.83 9.06
N ASN A 86 -16.81 -2.95 9.44
CA ASN A 86 -16.89 -1.54 9.11
C ASN A 86 -16.42 -0.61 10.24
N ASP A 87 -15.89 -1.17 11.34
CA ASP A 87 -15.27 -0.38 12.40
C ASP A 87 -13.86 0.04 11.98
N THR A 88 -13.80 1.04 11.10
CA THR A 88 -12.54 1.63 10.61
C THR A 88 -11.75 2.27 11.76
N SER A 89 -12.43 2.77 12.80
CA SER A 89 -11.78 3.39 13.96
C SER A 89 -10.89 2.40 14.73
N TYR A 90 -11.35 1.15 14.87
CA TYR A 90 -10.56 0.06 15.43
C TYR A 90 -9.29 -0.20 14.60
N SER A 91 -9.44 -0.26 13.28
CA SER A 91 -8.34 -0.56 12.34
C SER A 91 -7.30 0.56 12.30
N ILE A 92 -7.71 1.83 12.28
CA ILE A 92 -6.80 2.98 12.40
C ILE A 92 -6.09 2.97 13.76
N SER A 93 -6.82 2.64 14.84
CA SER A 93 -6.23 2.56 16.18
C SER A 93 -5.18 1.44 16.28
N PHE A 94 -5.35 0.33 15.58
CA PHE A 94 -4.32 -0.70 15.45
C PHE A 94 -3.12 -0.19 14.63
N ALA A 95 -3.36 0.39 13.44
CA ALA A 95 -2.29 0.90 12.58
C ALA A 95 -1.41 1.94 13.30
N ARG A 96 -2.02 2.85 14.08
CA ARG A 96 -1.29 3.86 14.88
C ARG A 96 -0.45 3.29 16.03
N LYS A 97 -0.68 2.05 16.45
CA LYS A 97 0.17 1.37 17.46
C LYS A 97 1.47 0.82 16.87
N ILE A 98 1.54 0.69 15.54
CA ILE A 98 2.72 0.17 14.85
C ILE A 98 3.77 1.28 14.81
N LEU A 99 4.82 1.13 15.60
CA LEU A 99 5.91 2.07 15.71
C LEU A 99 7.23 1.38 15.38
N GLY A 100 8.08 2.03 14.60
CA GLY A 100 9.38 1.50 14.23
C GLY A 100 10.32 1.43 15.43
N LYS A 101 11.11 0.35 15.54
CA LYS A 101 12.09 0.23 16.61
C LYS A 101 13.22 1.22 16.42
N SER A 102 13.26 2.27 17.23
CA SER A 102 14.17 3.42 16.99
C SER A 102 15.66 3.07 17.07
N SER A 103 16.00 1.97 17.73
CA SER A 103 17.38 1.48 17.84
C SER A 103 17.83 0.63 16.65
N LEU A 104 16.91 0.14 15.83
CA LEU A 104 17.20 -0.77 14.70
C LEU A 104 16.81 -0.18 13.34
N ASN A 105 15.86 0.76 13.31
CA ASN A 105 15.37 1.36 12.07
C ASN A 105 15.94 2.79 11.92
N PRO A 106 16.35 3.20 10.72
CA PRO A 106 16.73 4.59 10.46
C PRO A 106 15.54 5.52 10.67
N ARG A 107 15.84 6.78 11.03
CA ARG A 107 14.83 7.85 11.06
C ARG A 107 14.62 8.42 9.67
N PRO A 108 13.40 8.89 9.33
CA PRO A 108 13.18 9.61 8.08
C PRO A 108 14.04 10.88 8.05
N PRO A 109 14.52 11.31 6.86
CA PRO A 109 15.01 12.67 6.68
C PRO A 109 13.96 13.67 7.19
N PRO A 110 14.34 14.77 7.84
CA PRO A 110 13.38 15.65 8.53
C PRO A 110 12.46 16.41 7.57
N VAL A 111 12.94 16.69 6.35
CA VAL A 111 12.23 17.48 5.34
C VAL A 111 12.22 16.72 4.03
N ALA A 112 11.08 16.70 3.35
CA ALA A 112 10.99 16.20 1.98
C ALA A 112 11.37 17.30 0.98
N GLN A 113 12.10 16.93 -0.07
CA GLN A 113 12.45 17.82 -1.18
C GLN A 113 11.32 17.89 -2.20
N ARG A 114 10.48 16.85 -2.28
CA ARG A 114 9.29 16.82 -3.13
C ARG A 114 8.12 16.20 -2.39
N ARG A 115 6.91 16.69 -2.65
CA ARG A 115 5.67 16.12 -2.14
C ARG A 115 4.68 15.97 -3.27
N ILE A 116 4.13 14.77 -3.44
CA ILE A 116 3.04 14.48 -4.36
C ILE A 116 1.80 14.06 -3.58
N ILE A 117 0.63 14.41 -4.09
CA ILE A 117 -0.66 14.06 -3.50
C ILE A 117 -1.47 13.28 -4.52
N LEU A 118 -1.83 12.05 -4.17
CA LEU A 118 -2.44 11.07 -5.06
C LEU A 118 -3.89 10.82 -4.62
N LEU A 119 -4.84 11.45 -5.30
CA LEU A 119 -6.27 11.23 -5.13
C LEU A 119 -6.69 9.89 -5.74
N ASN A 120 -7.28 9.03 -4.91
CA ASN A 120 -7.75 7.71 -5.28
C ASN A 120 -9.24 7.76 -5.58
N THR A 121 -9.63 7.45 -6.82
CA THR A 121 -11.04 7.50 -7.23
C THR A 121 -11.42 6.29 -8.09
N GLN A 122 -12.67 5.86 -7.93
CA GLN A 122 -13.32 4.97 -8.87
C GLN A 122 -14.06 5.81 -9.92
N ASN A 123 -13.80 5.53 -11.19
CA ASN A 123 -14.21 6.36 -12.33
C ASN A 123 -14.82 5.52 -13.44
N LYS A 124 -15.25 6.18 -14.51
CA LYS A 124 -15.68 5.59 -15.77
C LYS A 124 -14.69 5.98 -16.88
N MET A 125 -14.42 5.04 -17.78
CA MET A 125 -13.70 5.29 -19.03
C MET A 125 -14.41 4.51 -20.12
N ASN A 126 -14.98 5.20 -21.10
CA ASN A 126 -15.75 4.59 -22.19
C ASN A 126 -16.83 3.60 -21.69
N GLY A 127 -17.52 3.94 -20.60
CA GLY A 127 -18.55 3.11 -19.95
C GLY A 127 -18.04 2.06 -18.96
N TYR A 128 -16.76 1.70 -19.02
CA TYR A 128 -16.14 0.72 -18.11
C TYR A 128 -15.77 1.36 -16.77
N THR A 129 -15.96 0.62 -15.68
CA THR A 129 -15.44 1.06 -14.37
C THR A 129 -13.92 0.93 -14.35
N LYS A 130 -13.25 1.99 -13.92
CA LYS A 130 -11.80 2.06 -13.75
C LYS A 130 -11.47 2.59 -12.35
N TRP A 131 -10.26 2.30 -11.90
CA TRP A 131 -9.64 3.02 -10.80
C TRP A 131 -8.62 3.99 -11.40
N SER A 132 -8.52 5.18 -10.80
CA SER A 132 -7.62 6.22 -11.28
C SER A 132 -6.97 6.96 -10.13
N ILE A 133 -5.80 7.50 -10.43
CA ILE A 133 -5.00 8.33 -9.54
C ILE A 133 -4.92 9.71 -10.15
N ASN A 134 -5.39 10.73 -9.44
CA ASN A 134 -5.47 12.10 -9.95
C ASN A 134 -6.17 12.16 -11.34
N ASN A 135 -7.27 11.42 -11.48
CA ASN A 135 -8.06 11.26 -12.70
C ASN A 135 -7.34 10.61 -13.90
N VAL A 136 -6.22 9.92 -13.67
CA VAL A 136 -5.50 9.12 -14.66
C VAL A 136 -5.49 7.64 -14.25
N SER A 137 -6.04 6.77 -15.10
CA SER A 137 -6.01 5.32 -14.92
C SER A 137 -4.77 4.73 -15.59
N LEU A 138 -3.97 3.98 -14.84
CA LEU A 138 -2.74 3.38 -15.37
C LEU A 138 -3.07 2.35 -16.45
N SER A 139 -2.40 2.49 -17.59
CA SER A 139 -2.28 1.43 -18.59
C SER A 139 -0.79 1.13 -18.75
N LEU A 140 -0.42 -0.14 -18.72
CA LEU A 140 0.98 -0.52 -18.92
C LEU A 140 1.28 -0.63 -20.42
N PRO A 141 2.38 -0.05 -20.91
CA PRO A 141 2.78 -0.16 -22.30
C PRO A 141 3.25 -1.59 -22.62
N VAL A 142 3.20 -1.95 -23.90
CA VAL A 142 3.69 -3.26 -24.37
C VAL A 142 5.22 -3.37 -24.39
N THR A 143 5.92 -2.24 -24.27
CA THR A 143 7.39 -2.18 -24.18
C THR A 143 7.77 -1.92 -22.72
N PRO A 144 8.68 -2.68 -22.12
CA PRO A 144 9.05 -2.52 -20.72
C PRO A 144 9.68 -1.14 -20.47
N TYR A 145 9.23 -0.45 -19.42
CA TYR A 145 9.72 0.90 -19.08
C TYR A 145 11.24 0.94 -18.94
N LEU A 146 11.82 0.04 -18.15
CA LEU A 146 13.26 0.01 -17.86
C LEU A 146 14.10 -0.07 -19.14
N GLY A 147 13.72 -0.93 -20.08
CA GLY A 147 14.38 -1.03 -21.38
C GLY A 147 14.13 0.20 -22.25
N SER A 148 12.90 0.71 -22.27
CA SER A 148 12.53 1.90 -23.03
C SER A 148 13.36 3.12 -22.64
N ILE A 149 13.52 3.34 -21.34
CA ILE A 149 14.31 4.43 -20.77
C ILE A 149 15.79 4.23 -21.07
N LYS A 150 16.35 3.05 -20.77
CA LYS A 150 17.78 2.77 -20.97
C LYS A 150 18.24 2.98 -22.42
N PHE A 151 17.36 2.69 -23.37
CA PHE A 151 17.68 2.80 -24.81
C PHE A 151 17.04 4.01 -25.50
N GLY A 152 16.49 4.98 -24.74
CA GLY A 152 15.98 6.23 -25.30
C GLY A 152 14.78 6.06 -26.25
N LEU A 153 13.93 5.06 -26.02
CA LEU A 153 12.76 4.77 -26.86
C LEU A 153 11.59 5.70 -26.51
N SER A 154 11.66 6.95 -26.98
CA SER A 154 10.71 8.04 -26.63
C SER A 154 9.24 7.76 -26.98
N ASN A 155 8.97 6.81 -27.88
CA ASN A 155 7.62 6.49 -28.34
C ASN A 155 7.04 5.23 -27.66
N ALA A 156 7.71 4.71 -26.63
CA ALA A 156 7.30 3.50 -25.92
C ALA A 156 6.24 3.75 -24.84
N PHE A 157 6.18 4.97 -24.31
CA PHE A 157 5.24 5.42 -23.29
C PHE A 157 5.07 6.95 -23.37
N ASP A 158 4.08 7.50 -22.68
CA ASP A 158 3.74 8.91 -22.73
C ASP A 158 4.86 9.77 -22.13
N SER A 159 5.23 10.85 -22.83
CA SER A 159 6.17 11.85 -22.33
C SER A 159 5.56 12.81 -21.31
N VAL A 160 4.22 12.86 -21.24
CA VAL A 160 3.48 13.73 -20.33
C VAL A 160 3.63 13.21 -18.91
N VAL A 161 4.15 14.06 -18.02
CA VAL A 161 4.28 13.74 -16.60
C VAL A 161 2.87 13.63 -15.98
N PRO A 162 2.56 12.54 -15.25
CA PRO A 162 1.29 12.42 -14.58
C PRO A 162 1.07 13.53 -13.54
N PRO A 163 -0.18 13.94 -13.27
CA PRO A 163 -0.48 15.01 -12.32
C PRO A 163 -0.02 14.66 -10.90
N GLU A 164 0.73 15.57 -10.28
CA GLU A 164 1.24 15.43 -8.90
C GLU A 164 0.24 15.82 -7.81
N ASN A 165 -0.90 16.39 -8.19
CA ASN A 165 -1.95 16.82 -7.27
C ASN A 165 -3.31 16.80 -7.97
N PHE A 166 -4.37 17.08 -7.22
CA PHE A 166 -5.75 17.15 -7.67
C PHE A 166 -6.38 18.52 -7.33
N PRO A 167 -7.54 18.86 -7.93
CA PRO A 167 -8.19 20.15 -7.71
C PRO A 167 -8.49 20.44 -6.23
N ALA A 168 -8.14 21.65 -5.77
CA ALA A 168 -8.31 22.08 -4.38
C ALA A 168 -9.78 22.11 -3.94
N ASP A 169 -10.70 22.26 -4.88
CA ASP A 169 -12.15 22.26 -4.71
C ASP A 169 -12.78 20.85 -4.84
N TYR A 170 -11.99 19.79 -5.10
CA TYR A 170 -12.51 18.43 -5.13
C TYR A 170 -13.10 18.03 -3.76
N ASP A 171 -14.38 17.67 -3.76
CA ASP A 171 -15.09 17.15 -2.59
C ASP A 171 -14.96 15.63 -2.50
N ILE A 172 -14.16 15.17 -1.55
CA ILE A 172 -13.90 13.74 -1.34
C ILE A 172 -15.10 12.97 -0.79
N MET A 173 -16.14 13.66 -0.30
CA MET A 173 -17.32 13.05 0.30
C MET A 173 -18.39 12.71 -0.74
N LEU A 174 -18.28 13.26 -1.95
CA LEU A 174 -19.24 13.05 -3.03
C LEU A 174 -18.66 12.15 -4.12
N PRO A 175 -19.49 11.36 -4.82
CA PRO A 175 -19.06 10.69 -6.03
C PRO A 175 -18.38 11.66 -7.00
N PRO A 176 -17.39 11.21 -7.80
CA PRO A 176 -16.70 12.08 -8.76
C PRO A 176 -17.71 12.77 -9.68
N GLN A 177 -17.77 14.11 -9.63
CA GLN A 177 -18.75 14.90 -10.40
C GLN A 177 -18.64 14.65 -11.91
N ASN A 178 -17.41 14.52 -12.40
CA ASN A 178 -17.10 14.13 -13.77
C ASN A 178 -16.36 12.80 -13.72
N PRO A 179 -17.07 11.66 -13.76
CA PRO A 179 -16.45 10.36 -13.55
C PRO A 179 -15.56 9.94 -14.73
N ASN A 180 -15.53 10.69 -15.84
CA ASN A 180 -14.69 10.37 -17.00
C ASN A 180 -13.21 10.59 -16.69
N THR A 181 -12.49 9.49 -16.53
CA THR A 181 -11.03 9.45 -16.35
C THR A 181 -10.33 9.23 -17.70
N THR A 182 -9.08 9.68 -17.81
CA THR A 182 -8.19 9.37 -18.94
C THR A 182 -7.29 8.19 -18.60
N THR A 183 -6.55 7.68 -19.60
CA THR A 183 -5.48 6.70 -19.37
C THR A 183 -4.13 7.33 -19.65
N SER A 184 -3.09 6.87 -18.97
CA SER A 184 -1.71 7.20 -19.34
C SER A 184 -0.76 6.06 -19.03
N THR A 185 0.35 6.06 -19.76
CA THR A 185 1.58 5.28 -19.53
C THR A 185 2.71 6.17 -18.97
N GLY A 186 2.42 7.42 -18.60
CA GLY A 186 3.40 8.35 -18.05
C GLY A 186 3.94 7.91 -16.69
N ILE A 187 5.13 8.41 -16.34
CA ILE A 187 5.85 8.04 -15.11
C ILE A 187 6.20 9.29 -14.30
N PHE A 188 6.30 9.15 -12.98
CA PHE A 188 6.91 10.17 -12.11
C PHE A 188 8.41 9.93 -12.06
N ARG A 189 9.21 10.93 -12.45
CA ARG A 189 10.68 10.88 -12.31
C ARG A 189 11.13 11.61 -11.07
N PHE A 190 11.98 10.99 -10.26
CA PHE A 190 12.62 11.62 -9.11
C PHE A 190 14.11 11.81 -9.36
N GLU A 191 14.66 12.89 -8.81
CA GLU A 191 16.11 13.04 -8.71
C GLU A 191 16.66 11.97 -7.78
N LEU A 192 17.79 11.37 -8.13
CA LEU A 192 18.43 10.35 -7.30
C LEU A 192 18.78 10.93 -5.93
N ASN A 193 18.48 10.17 -4.88
CA ASN A 193 18.57 10.54 -3.46
C ASN A 193 17.60 11.63 -2.99
N ALA A 194 16.61 12.00 -3.81
CA ALA A 194 15.57 12.93 -3.36
C ALA A 194 14.73 12.31 -2.24
N THR A 195 14.49 13.06 -1.17
CA THR A 195 13.49 12.69 -0.17
C THR A 195 12.10 13.08 -0.67
N VAL A 196 11.22 12.09 -0.81
CA VAL A 196 9.88 12.25 -1.39
C VAL A 196 8.80 11.93 -0.36
N ASP A 197 7.87 12.86 -0.17
CA ASP A 197 6.59 12.60 0.50
C ASP A 197 5.53 12.20 -0.52
N VAL A 198 4.78 11.15 -0.21
CA VAL A 198 3.57 10.78 -0.94
C VAL A 198 2.39 10.83 0.02
N ILE A 199 1.39 11.63 -0.33
CA ILE A 199 0.13 11.71 0.39
C ILE A 199 -0.93 10.97 -0.44
N LEU A 200 -1.35 9.81 0.04
CA LEU A 200 -2.49 9.09 -0.51
C LEU A 200 -3.76 9.73 0.04
N GLN A 201 -4.64 10.22 -0.83
CA GLN A 201 -5.94 10.76 -0.47
C GLN A 201 -7.05 9.83 -0.96
N ASN A 202 -7.92 9.40 -0.05
CA ASN A 202 -9.10 8.61 -0.39
C ASN A 202 -10.30 9.51 -0.70
N ALA A 203 -11.28 8.97 -1.41
CA ALA A 203 -12.51 9.65 -1.75
C ALA A 203 -13.69 8.67 -1.83
N ASN A 204 -14.87 9.22 -2.03
CA ASN A 204 -16.06 8.46 -2.38
C ASN A 204 -15.86 7.75 -3.74
N THR A 205 -16.38 6.54 -3.87
CA THR A 205 -16.42 5.78 -5.12
C THR A 205 -17.53 6.32 -6.04
N LEU A 206 -17.88 5.59 -7.10
CA LEU A 206 -19.06 5.91 -7.91
C LEU A 206 -20.38 5.70 -7.14
N THR A 207 -20.35 4.93 -6.04
CA THR A 207 -21.50 4.69 -5.19
C THR A 207 -21.53 5.73 -4.08
N SER A 208 -22.65 6.45 -3.92
CA SER A 208 -22.80 7.45 -2.86
C SER A 208 -22.59 6.85 -1.46
N ASN A 209 -21.91 7.59 -0.58
CA ASN A 209 -21.58 7.16 0.79
C ASN A 209 -20.78 5.85 0.85
N ASN A 210 -19.93 5.61 -0.14
CA ASN A 210 -19.03 4.48 -0.17
C ASN A 210 -17.60 4.96 -0.45
N SER A 211 -16.67 4.60 0.43
CA SER A 211 -15.23 4.74 0.24
C SER A 211 -14.61 3.44 0.76
N GLU A 212 -13.73 2.82 -0.03
CA GLU A 212 -13.10 1.54 0.29
C GLU A 212 -11.73 1.77 0.92
N LEU A 213 -11.20 0.76 1.60
CA LEU A 213 -9.79 0.77 2.00
C LEU A 213 -8.91 0.26 0.86
N HIS A 214 -7.69 0.79 0.79
CA HIS A 214 -6.73 0.44 -0.27
C HIS A 214 -5.33 0.21 0.33
N PRO A 215 -4.82 -1.03 0.36
CA PRO A 215 -3.41 -1.26 0.67
C PRO A 215 -2.56 -0.79 -0.52
N TRP A 216 -1.64 0.12 -0.29
CA TRP A 216 -0.71 0.65 -1.28
C TRP A 216 0.67 0.06 -1.04
N HIS A 217 1.26 -0.50 -2.09
CA HIS A 217 2.55 -1.19 -2.06
C HIS A 217 3.55 -0.49 -2.99
N LEU A 218 4.75 -0.21 -2.49
CA LEU A 218 5.85 0.37 -3.25
C LEU A 218 6.91 -0.69 -3.53
N HIS A 219 7.26 -0.84 -4.81
CA HIS A 219 8.34 -1.71 -5.22
C HIS A 219 9.70 -1.04 -4.99
N GLY A 220 10.74 -1.85 -4.78
CA GLY A 220 12.13 -1.40 -4.72
C GLY A 220 12.52 -0.58 -3.49
N HIS A 221 11.58 -0.29 -2.58
CA HIS A 221 11.81 0.56 -1.41
C HIS A 221 10.97 0.11 -0.22
N ASP A 222 11.49 0.36 0.97
CA ASP A 222 10.67 0.61 2.15
C ASP A 222 10.48 2.12 2.32
N PHE A 223 9.40 2.49 3.01
CA PHE A 223 9.05 3.88 3.32
C PHE A 223 8.64 4.03 4.78
N TRP A 224 8.84 5.23 5.33
CA TRP A 224 8.32 5.59 6.64
C TRP A 224 6.85 5.98 6.55
N VAL A 225 6.00 5.34 7.35
CA VAL A 225 4.60 5.78 7.48
C VAL A 225 4.53 6.94 8.47
N LEU A 226 4.34 8.15 7.94
CA LEU A 226 4.38 9.38 8.72
C LEU A 226 3.08 9.64 9.48
N GLY A 227 1.95 9.19 8.96
CA GLY A 227 0.68 9.36 9.65
C GLY A 227 -0.55 9.04 8.82
N TYR A 228 -1.68 9.08 9.53
CA TYR A 228 -3.02 8.86 9.00
C TYR A 228 -3.93 9.96 9.52
N GLY A 229 -4.82 10.48 8.68
CA GLY A 229 -5.85 11.42 9.11
C GLY A 229 -7.17 11.21 8.40
N ASP A 230 -8.20 11.77 8.99
CA ASP A 230 -9.56 11.76 8.45
C ASP A 230 -9.79 12.99 7.57
N GLY A 231 -10.65 12.85 6.57
CA GLY A 231 -11.01 13.92 5.66
C GLY A 231 -9.96 14.21 4.60
N LYS A 232 -10.04 15.43 4.03
CA LYS A 232 -9.11 15.94 3.04
C LYS A 232 -7.82 16.40 3.72
N PHE A 233 -6.68 15.98 3.18
CA PHE A 233 -5.37 16.41 3.66
C PHE A 233 -5.23 17.93 3.57
N ASP A 234 -4.84 18.55 4.69
CA ASP A 234 -4.51 19.96 4.79
C ASP A 234 -3.02 20.07 5.16
N GLU A 235 -2.22 20.57 4.22
CA GLU A 235 -0.77 20.64 4.40
C GLU A 235 -0.33 21.50 5.60
N LYS A 236 -1.04 22.59 5.90
CA LYS A 236 -0.68 23.51 7.00
C LYS A 236 -0.99 22.92 8.37
N ARG A 237 -2.01 22.06 8.44
CA ARG A 237 -2.47 21.39 9.66
C ARG A 237 -1.75 20.05 9.87
N ASP A 238 -1.78 19.19 8.87
CA ASP A 238 -1.52 17.76 9.01
C ASP A 238 -0.03 17.43 9.03
N VAL A 239 0.81 18.18 8.31
CA VAL A 239 2.28 17.99 8.30
C VAL A 239 2.88 18.15 9.70
N LYS A 240 2.28 19.00 10.54
CA LYS A 240 2.72 19.19 11.93
C LYS A 240 2.49 17.95 12.80
N GLY A 241 1.58 17.07 12.40
CA GLY A 241 1.25 15.83 13.08
C GLY A 241 2.06 14.62 12.60
N PHE A 242 2.96 14.78 11.62
CA PHE A 242 3.77 13.69 11.12
C PHE A 242 4.68 13.11 12.22
N ASN A 243 4.65 11.78 12.35
CA ASN A 243 5.60 11.07 13.22
C ASN A 243 6.97 11.02 12.54
N LEU A 244 7.86 11.93 12.90
CA LEU A 244 9.28 11.90 12.49
C LEU A 244 10.19 11.29 13.57
N ARG A 245 9.63 10.84 14.69
CA ARG A 245 10.39 10.31 15.83
C ARG A 245 10.67 8.82 15.66
N ASN A 246 9.62 8.04 15.41
CA ASN A 246 9.68 6.59 15.29
C ASN A 246 8.60 6.01 14.34
N PRO A 247 8.43 6.56 13.13
CA PRO A 247 7.53 5.96 12.15
C PRO A 247 8.01 4.56 11.77
N PRO A 248 7.11 3.59 11.55
CA PRO A 248 7.51 2.28 11.06
C PRO A 248 8.00 2.36 9.62
N LEU A 249 9.02 1.56 9.29
CA LEU A 249 9.43 1.28 7.92
C LEU A 249 8.59 0.13 7.38
N ARG A 250 7.95 0.33 6.22
CA ARG A 250 7.05 -0.62 5.57
C ARG A 250 7.22 -0.59 4.06
N ASN A 251 6.78 -1.64 3.37
CA ASN A 251 6.59 -1.61 1.92
C ASN A 251 5.12 -1.55 1.52
N THR A 252 4.20 -1.79 2.46
CA THR A 252 2.76 -1.69 2.24
C THR A 252 2.08 -0.84 3.32
N VAL A 253 1.14 0.03 2.94
CA VAL A 253 0.36 0.84 3.88
C VAL A 253 -1.09 0.99 3.44
N THR A 254 -2.00 0.93 4.40
CA THR A 254 -3.44 1.05 4.13
C THR A 254 -3.90 2.50 4.10
N LEU A 255 -4.55 2.88 3.00
CA LEU A 255 -5.37 4.07 2.88
C LEU A 255 -6.79 3.77 3.35
N PHE A 256 -7.26 4.43 4.42
CA PHE A 256 -8.57 4.19 5.01
C PHE A 256 -9.69 5.02 4.36
N PRO A 257 -10.96 4.59 4.44
CA PRO A 257 -12.11 5.31 3.88
C PRO A 257 -12.16 6.79 4.27
N TYR A 258 -12.39 7.67 3.29
CA TYR A 258 -12.49 9.13 3.46
C TYR A 258 -11.31 9.80 4.20
N GLY A 259 -10.14 9.17 4.26
CA GLY A 259 -8.97 9.70 4.93
C GLY A 259 -7.79 9.91 4.00
N TRP A 260 -6.66 10.24 4.60
CA TRP A 260 -5.38 10.31 3.94
C TRP A 260 -4.32 9.50 4.70
N THR A 261 -3.27 9.10 3.99
CA THR A 261 -2.11 8.42 4.55
C THR A 261 -0.85 9.04 3.96
N ALA A 262 0.06 9.47 4.84
CA ALA A 262 1.32 10.10 4.46
C ALA A 262 2.48 9.12 4.63
N LEU A 263 3.30 8.98 3.59
CA LEU A 263 4.53 8.21 3.63
C LEU A 263 5.71 9.02 3.09
N ARG A 264 6.92 8.64 3.50
CA ARG A 264 8.18 9.23 3.02
C ARG A 264 9.15 8.14 2.62
N PHE A 265 9.83 8.32 1.50
CA PHE A 265 10.95 7.48 1.07
C PHE A 265 12.08 8.33 0.49
N VAL A 266 13.23 7.71 0.26
CA VAL A 266 14.33 8.31 -0.49
C VAL A 266 14.40 7.59 -1.83
N ALA A 267 14.42 8.34 -2.93
CA ALA A 267 14.55 7.78 -4.28
C ALA A 267 16.01 7.41 -4.56
N ASP A 268 16.54 6.39 -3.88
CA ASP A 268 17.96 6.01 -3.87
C ASP A 268 18.26 4.68 -4.58
N ASN A 269 17.27 4.09 -5.27
CA ASN A 269 17.40 2.81 -5.95
C ASN A 269 17.20 2.94 -7.47
N PRO A 270 18.28 3.07 -8.28
CA PRO A 270 18.21 3.20 -9.73
C PRO A 270 17.28 2.17 -10.41
N GLY A 271 16.18 2.63 -11.00
CA GLY A 271 15.20 1.74 -11.58
C GLY A 271 13.87 2.37 -11.95
N VAL A 272 12.89 1.49 -12.20
CA VAL A 272 11.49 1.85 -12.48
C VAL A 272 10.61 0.98 -11.60
N TRP A 273 9.83 1.61 -10.74
CA TRP A 273 9.16 0.96 -9.62
C TRP A 273 7.65 1.23 -9.63
N PRO A 274 6.83 0.18 -9.73
CA PRO A 274 5.40 0.32 -9.50
C PRO A 274 5.10 0.77 -8.07
N PHE A 275 4.17 1.71 -7.95
CA PHE A 275 3.51 2.04 -6.69
C PHE A 275 2.01 1.87 -6.91
N HIS A 276 1.39 0.87 -6.28
CA HIS A 276 0.03 0.49 -6.67
C HIS A 276 -0.80 -0.08 -5.52
N CYS A 277 -2.12 -0.12 -5.74
CA CYS A 277 -3.01 -0.83 -4.83
C CYS A 277 -2.74 -2.34 -4.92
N HIS A 278 -2.60 -2.99 -3.77
CA HIS A 278 -2.34 -4.43 -3.64
C HIS A 278 -3.64 -5.27 -3.57
N ILE A 279 -4.76 -4.68 -3.98
CA ILE A 279 -6.00 -5.40 -4.31
C ILE A 279 -5.96 -5.67 -5.82
N GLU A 280 -5.77 -6.94 -6.18
CA GLU A 280 -5.51 -7.34 -7.57
C GLU A 280 -6.55 -6.82 -8.59
N PRO A 281 -7.88 -6.90 -8.34
CA PRO A 281 -8.85 -6.29 -9.24
C PRO A 281 -8.69 -4.78 -9.43
N HIS A 282 -8.20 -4.06 -8.42
CA HIS A 282 -8.01 -2.61 -8.51
C HIS A 282 -6.78 -2.29 -9.37
N LEU A 283 -5.68 -3.04 -9.19
CA LEU A 283 -4.51 -2.95 -10.06
C LEU A 283 -4.90 -3.23 -11.53
N HIS A 284 -5.65 -4.30 -11.78
CA HIS A 284 -6.17 -4.62 -13.12
C HIS A 284 -7.01 -3.48 -13.73
N MET A 285 -7.73 -2.74 -12.89
CA MET A 285 -8.54 -1.59 -13.28
C MET A 285 -7.77 -0.26 -13.34
N GLY A 286 -6.44 -0.28 -13.15
CA GLY A 286 -5.55 0.88 -13.32
C GLY A 286 -5.18 1.64 -12.06
N MET A 287 -5.40 1.07 -10.87
CA MET A 287 -5.09 1.70 -9.57
C MET A 287 -3.60 1.63 -9.22
N GLY A 288 -2.78 2.43 -9.90
CA GLY A 288 -1.36 2.53 -9.61
C GLY A 288 -0.69 3.66 -10.39
N VAL A 289 0.58 3.88 -10.07
CA VAL A 289 1.48 4.81 -10.74
C VAL A 289 2.85 4.15 -10.90
N ILE A 290 3.70 4.74 -11.73
CA ILE A 290 5.06 4.27 -11.99
C ILE A 290 6.04 5.36 -11.57
N PHE A 291 6.99 4.99 -10.73
CA PHE A 291 8.10 5.84 -10.30
C PHE A 291 9.37 5.43 -11.05
N ALA A 292 10.25 6.39 -11.30
CA ALA A 292 11.57 6.14 -11.88
C ALA A 292 12.59 7.12 -11.31
N GLU A 293 13.81 6.63 -11.10
CA GLU A 293 14.92 7.40 -10.56
C GLU A 293 16.25 6.76 -10.95
N GLY A 294 17.31 7.57 -11.04
CA GLY A 294 18.66 7.10 -11.38
C GLY A 294 18.71 6.27 -12.67
N GLU A 295 17.84 6.58 -13.64
CA GLU A 295 17.63 5.81 -14.87
C GLU A 295 18.95 5.56 -15.63
N GLU A 296 19.85 6.54 -15.62
CA GLU A 296 21.18 6.53 -16.22
C GLU A 296 22.17 5.57 -15.55
N LEU A 297 21.91 5.18 -14.30
CA LEU A 297 22.77 4.28 -13.52
C LEU A 297 22.38 2.81 -13.65
N VAL A 298 21.27 2.51 -14.34
CA VAL A 298 20.83 1.13 -14.57
C VAL A 298 21.90 0.36 -15.35
N GLY A 299 22.35 -0.77 -14.79
CA GLY A 299 23.36 -1.64 -15.40
C GLY A 299 22.90 -2.37 -16.66
N LYS A 300 23.60 -3.45 -17.03
CA LYS A 300 23.21 -4.28 -18.18
C LYS A 300 21.90 -5.02 -17.88
N ILE A 301 20.88 -4.79 -18.70
CA ILE A 301 19.60 -5.50 -18.60
C ILE A 301 19.73 -6.88 -19.25
N PRO A 302 19.26 -7.98 -18.61
CA PRO A 302 19.22 -9.30 -19.24
C PRO A 302 18.45 -9.29 -20.56
N LEU A 303 19.00 -9.94 -21.60
CA LEU A 303 18.39 -9.94 -22.94
C LEU A 303 16.95 -10.49 -22.95
N SER A 304 16.67 -11.47 -22.08
CA SER A 304 15.32 -12.02 -21.92
C SER A 304 14.30 -10.98 -21.47
N ALA A 305 14.70 -9.96 -20.71
CA ALA A 305 13.83 -8.87 -20.27
C ALA A 305 13.59 -7.81 -21.36
N LEU A 306 14.32 -7.87 -22.48
CA LEU A 306 14.20 -6.94 -23.62
C LEU A 306 13.50 -7.58 -24.83
N GLY A 307 13.02 -8.82 -24.70
CA GLY A 307 12.50 -9.65 -25.80
C GLY A 307 11.13 -9.26 -26.39
N CYS A 308 10.52 -8.16 -25.95
CA CYS A 308 9.19 -7.71 -26.38
C CYS A 308 9.16 -6.22 -26.77
N GLY A 309 8.01 -5.76 -27.27
CA GLY A 309 7.80 -4.35 -27.64
C GLY A 309 8.87 -3.80 -28.59
N LEU A 310 9.16 -2.50 -28.46
CA LEU A 310 10.21 -1.84 -29.24
C LEU A 310 11.62 -2.31 -28.85
N THR A 311 11.83 -2.77 -27.61
CA THR A 311 13.12 -3.28 -27.15
C THR A 311 13.56 -4.55 -27.89
N ARG A 312 12.61 -5.34 -28.42
CA ARG A 312 12.94 -6.54 -29.21
C ARG A 312 13.73 -6.20 -30.47
N ASN A 313 13.44 -5.07 -31.12
CA ASN A 313 14.13 -4.66 -32.34
C ASN A 313 15.62 -4.38 -32.10
N LEU A 314 15.99 -3.99 -30.86
CA LEU A 314 17.38 -3.77 -30.45
C LEU A 314 18.17 -5.08 -30.36
N LEU A 315 17.50 -6.22 -30.13
CA LEU A 315 18.12 -7.54 -30.06
C LEU A 315 18.31 -8.20 -31.44
N ILE A 316 17.56 -7.75 -32.45
CA ILE A 316 17.57 -8.31 -33.80
C ILE A 316 18.60 -7.60 -34.69
N HIS A 317 18.92 -6.33 -34.38
CA HIS A 317 19.76 -5.46 -35.20
C HIS A 317 21.05 -4.97 -34.51
N GLY A 318 21.31 -5.39 -33.26
CA GLY A 318 22.55 -5.11 -32.51
C GLY A 318 23.39 -6.36 -32.33
#